data_AF-X1B1X8-F1
#
_entry.id   AF-X1B1X8-F1
#
_cell.length_a   1.000
_cell.length_b   1.000
_cell.length_c   1.000
_cell.angle_alpha   90.00
_cell.angle_beta   90.00
_cell.angle_gamma   90.00
#
_symmetry.space_group_name_H-M   'P 1'
#
loop_
_entity.id
_entity.type
_entity.pdbx_description
1 polymer ?
#
loop_
_entity_poly.entity_id
_entity_poly.type
_entity_poly.pdbx_seq_one_letter_code
_entity_poly.pdbx_strand_id
1 'polypeptide(L)'
;MNDINTNNIIEVKNLVKEFKGLRAVDDITFTVKEDEIFGFLGPNGAGKTTTINIICTLLSKTSGEVTLCGHNVARERNKVRNCIGMVFQDPSLDDRLTALENLYFHGLLYNIPRVTLKERSEEVLEMVNLSSRKKSLVMTYSGGMKRRLEIARGLLHYPKILFLDEPTK
;
A
#
# COMPACT_ATOMS: atom_id res chain seq x y z
N MET A 1 -14.88 -24.23 23.98
CA MET A 1 -14.40 -24.33 22.59
C MET A 1 -13.44 -23.17 22.41
N ASN A 2 -12.15 -23.47 22.19
CA ASN A 2 -11.10 -22.48 22.17
C ASN A 2 -11.20 -21.67 20.87
N ASP A 3 -11.65 -20.42 20.96
CA ASP A 3 -11.45 -19.43 19.92
C ASP A 3 -9.94 -19.18 19.80
N ILE A 4 -9.32 -19.82 18.81
CA ILE A 4 -8.01 -19.41 18.34
C ILE A 4 -8.24 -17.99 17.82
N ASN A 5 -7.78 -17.01 18.60
CA ASN A 5 -7.76 -15.61 18.22
C ASN A 5 -6.86 -15.46 16.98
N THR A 6 -7.40 -15.75 15.80
CA THR A 6 -6.67 -15.62 14.54
C THR A 6 -6.49 -14.14 14.27
N ASN A 7 -5.30 -13.64 14.57
CA ASN A 7 -4.87 -12.26 14.37
C ASN A 7 -4.70 -11.97 12.87
N ASN A 8 -5.79 -12.09 12.11
CA ASN A 8 -5.81 -11.83 10.68
C ASN A 8 -5.79 -10.33 10.45
N ILE A 9 -4.79 -9.85 9.72
CA ILE A 9 -4.65 -8.42 9.39
C ILE A 9 -5.39 -8.07 8.10
N ILE A 10 -5.62 -9.07 7.23
CA ILE A 10 -6.48 -8.99 6.04
C ILE A 10 -7.49 -10.13 6.09
N GLU A 11 -8.76 -9.80 5.90
CA GLU A 11 -9.84 -10.76 5.71
C GLU A 11 -10.64 -10.38 4.46
N VAL A 12 -10.75 -11.33 3.53
CA VAL A 12 -11.56 -11.22 2.31
C VAL A 12 -12.55 -12.38 2.31
N LYS A 13 -13.85 -12.08 2.23
CA LYS A 13 -14.93 -13.07 2.24
C LYS A 13 -15.85 -12.85 1.06
N ASN A 14 -15.98 -13.88 0.23
CA ASN A 14 -16.88 -13.93 -0.93
C ASN A 14 -16.81 -12.70 -1.82
N LEU A 15 -15.59 -12.19 -2.06
CA LEU A 15 -15.39 -10.94 -2.78
C LEU A 15 -15.70 -11.15 -4.26
N VAL A 16 -16.59 -10.30 -4.77
CA VAL A 16 -16.96 -10.26 -6.19
C VAL A 16 -16.76 -8.86 -6.74
N LYS A 17 -16.23 -8.78 -7.95
CA LYS A 17 -16.22 -7.56 -8.76
C LYS A 17 -16.68 -7.86 -10.18
N GLU A 18 -17.74 -7.18 -10.57
CA GLU A 18 -18.30 -7.25 -11.91
C GLU A 18 -18.17 -5.90 -12.63
N PHE A 19 -17.84 -5.96 -13.92
CA PHE A 19 -17.83 -4.84 -14.84
C PHE A 19 -18.70 -5.18 -16.05
N LYS A 20 -19.85 -4.53 -16.19
CA LYS A 20 -20.75 -4.69 -17.35
C LYS A 20 -21.02 -6.18 -17.69
N GLY A 21 -21.32 -7.01 -16.70
CA GLY A 21 -21.57 -8.44 -16.88
C GLY A 21 -20.34 -9.35 -16.84
N LEU A 22 -19.12 -8.81 -16.89
CA LEU A 22 -17.88 -9.58 -16.73
C LEU A 22 -17.45 -9.63 -15.27
N ARG A 23 -17.38 -10.82 -14.67
CA ARG A 23 -16.79 -11.02 -13.34
C ARG A 23 -15.27 -11.01 -13.42
N ALA A 24 -14.67 -9.88 -13.06
CA ALA A 24 -13.22 -9.74 -12.95
C ALA A 24 -12.65 -10.35 -11.67
N VAL A 25 -13.48 -10.42 -10.62
CA VAL A 25 -13.21 -11.19 -9.39
C VAL A 25 -14.47 -11.97 -9.08
N ASP A 26 -14.35 -13.28 -8.90
CA ASP A 26 -15.48 -14.20 -8.75
C ASP A 26 -15.35 -15.02 -7.47
N ASP A 27 -16.03 -14.55 -6.42
CA ASP A 27 -16.25 -15.23 -5.13
C ASP A 27 -14.97 -15.69 -4.41
N ILE A 28 -13.97 -14.80 -4.32
CA ILE A 28 -12.71 -15.15 -3.64
C ILE A 28 -12.82 -14.97 -2.12
N THR A 29 -12.22 -15.91 -1.37
CA THR A 29 -12.14 -15.87 0.10
C THR A 29 -10.72 -16.23 0.54
N PHE A 30 -10.08 -15.36 1.32
CA PHE A 30 -8.78 -15.64 1.91
C PHE A 30 -8.49 -14.74 3.12
N THR A 31 -7.52 -15.13 3.92
CA THR A 31 -7.05 -14.38 5.09
C THR A 31 -5.53 -14.30 5.06
N VAL A 32 -4.99 -13.20 5.59
CA VAL A 32 -3.55 -13.02 5.81
C VAL A 32 -3.33 -12.66 7.26
N LYS A 33 -2.38 -13.34 7.91
CA LYS A 33 -2.03 -13.09 9.31
C LYS A 33 -1.13 -11.87 9.44
N GLU A 34 -1.10 -11.27 10.63
CA GLU A 34 -0.07 -10.31 10.98
C GLU A 34 1.33 -10.94 10.80
N ASP A 35 2.31 -10.11 10.39
CA ASP A 35 3.69 -10.50 10.08
C ASP A 35 3.89 -11.54 8.95
N GLU A 36 2.84 -11.83 8.17
CA GLU A 36 2.92 -12.76 7.05
C GLU A 36 3.31 -12.05 5.73
N ILE A 37 4.24 -12.65 4.97
CA ILE A 37 4.48 -12.29 3.58
C ILE A 37 3.53 -13.11 2.70
N PHE A 38 2.57 -12.44 2.07
CA PHE A 38 1.58 -13.07 1.20
C PHE A 38 1.82 -12.73 -0.27
N GLY A 39 1.95 -13.75 -1.12
CA GLY A 39 2.08 -13.61 -2.57
C GLY A 39 0.77 -13.89 -3.29
N PHE A 40 0.22 -12.91 -4.00
CA PHE A 40 -1.00 -13.10 -4.80
C PHE A 40 -0.65 -13.32 -6.27
N LEU A 41 -0.63 -14.58 -6.70
CA LEU A 41 -0.07 -15.03 -7.99
C LEU A 41 -1.16 -15.53 -8.95
N GLY A 42 -0.95 -15.34 -10.24
CA GLY A 42 -1.88 -15.74 -11.30
C GLY A 42 -1.55 -15.06 -12.64
N PRO A 43 -2.11 -15.53 -13.77
CA PRO A 43 -1.86 -14.94 -15.08
C PRO A 43 -2.43 -13.52 -15.20
N ASN A 44 -2.05 -12.81 -16.26
CA ASN A 44 -2.66 -11.52 -16.60
C ASN A 44 -4.17 -11.70 -16.84
N GLY A 45 -4.97 -10.76 -16.33
CA GLY A 45 -6.43 -10.87 -16.39
C GLY A 45 -7.07 -11.74 -15.30
N ALA A 46 -6.31 -12.41 -14.42
CA ALA A 46 -6.85 -13.22 -13.32
C ALA A 46 -7.50 -12.41 -12.17
N GLY A 47 -7.71 -11.11 -12.33
CA GLY A 47 -8.33 -10.27 -11.30
C GLY A 47 -7.41 -9.77 -10.18
N LYS A 48 -6.10 -10.05 -10.22
CA LYS A 48 -5.13 -9.64 -9.17
C LYS A 48 -5.17 -8.14 -8.87
N THR A 49 -4.89 -7.31 -9.87
CA THR A 49 -4.90 -5.85 -9.75
C THR A 49 -6.29 -5.34 -9.34
N THR A 50 -7.36 -5.97 -9.82
CA THR A 50 -8.74 -5.64 -9.42
C THR A 50 -8.96 -5.89 -7.93
N THR A 51 -8.53 -7.04 -7.41
CA THR A 51 -8.61 -7.40 -6.00
C THR A 51 -7.78 -6.45 -5.13
N ILE A 52 -6.52 -6.21 -5.49
CA ILE A 52 -5.63 -5.28 -4.77
C ILE A 52 -6.22 -3.87 -4.74
N ASN A 53 -6.73 -3.36 -5.87
CA ASN A 53 -7.37 -2.05 -5.91
C ASN A 53 -8.62 -1.96 -5.02
N ILE A 54 -9.38 -3.05 -4.88
CA ILE A 54 -10.53 -3.09 -3.96
C ILE A 54 -10.06 -3.05 -2.50
N ILE A 55 -9.10 -3.90 -2.16
CA ILE A 55 -8.53 -3.99 -0.81
C ILE A 55 -7.92 -2.63 -0.41
N CYS A 56 -7.22 -1.97 -1.32
CA CYS A 56 -6.61 -0.66 -1.13
C CYS A 56 -7.60 0.52 -1.23
N THR A 57 -8.91 0.28 -1.32
CA THR A 57 -9.97 1.31 -1.39
C THR A 57 -9.93 2.21 -2.64
N LEU A 58 -9.23 1.77 -3.69
CA LEU A 58 -9.13 2.46 -4.99
C LEU A 58 -10.27 2.08 -5.93
N LEU A 59 -10.90 0.92 -5.70
CA LEU A 59 -12.01 0.41 -6.48
C LEU A 59 -13.12 -0.12 -5.57
N SER A 60 -14.38 0.12 -5.91
CA SER A 60 -15.51 -0.47 -5.18
C SER A 60 -15.70 -1.94 -5.53
N LYS A 61 -16.01 -2.78 -4.55
CA LYS A 61 -16.49 -4.15 -4.78
C LYS A 61 -17.93 -4.17 -5.31
N THR A 62 -18.35 -5.27 -5.93
CA THR A 62 -19.77 -5.53 -6.25
C THR A 62 -20.47 -6.16 -5.04
N SER A 63 -19.91 -7.22 -4.47
CA SER A 63 -20.42 -7.87 -3.25
C SER A 63 -19.26 -8.46 -2.42
N GLY A 64 -19.58 -9.19 -1.34
CA GLY A 64 -18.61 -9.73 -0.39
C GLY A 64 -18.22 -8.74 0.72
N GLU A 65 -17.31 -9.16 1.58
CA GLU A 65 -16.80 -8.37 2.70
C GLU A 65 -15.28 -8.36 2.70
N VAL A 66 -14.71 -7.21 3.03
CA VAL A 66 -13.26 -7.05 3.13
C VAL A 66 -12.95 -6.17 4.34
N THR A 67 -12.09 -6.67 5.21
CA THR A 67 -11.64 -6.02 6.43
C THR A 67 -10.12 -5.99 6.48
N LEU A 68 -9.55 -4.82 6.74
CA LEU A 68 -8.11 -4.60 6.88
C LEU A 68 -7.83 -3.92 8.21
N CYS A 69 -6.91 -4.47 8.99
CA CYS A 69 -6.59 -3.94 10.33
C CYS A 69 -7.82 -3.76 11.23
N GLY A 70 -8.81 -4.64 11.11
CA GLY A 70 -10.10 -4.54 11.82
C GLY A 70 -11.07 -3.48 11.26
N HIS A 71 -10.77 -2.83 10.12
CA HIS A 71 -11.61 -1.81 9.50
C HIS A 71 -12.23 -2.29 8.18
N ASN A 72 -13.51 -2.01 7.99
CA ASN A 72 -14.20 -2.40 6.75
C ASN A 72 -13.80 -1.48 5.58
N VAL A 73 -13.33 -2.04 4.46
CA VAL A 73 -12.79 -1.23 3.34
C VAL A 73 -13.81 -0.34 2.64
N ALA A 74 -15.10 -0.68 2.70
CA ALA A 74 -16.15 0.11 2.06
C ALA A 74 -16.62 1.26 2.96
N ARG A 75 -16.69 1.02 4.27
CA ARG A 75 -17.28 1.94 5.26
C ARG A 75 -16.24 2.84 5.95
N GLU A 76 -15.01 2.35 6.15
CA GLU A 76 -13.99 3.00 6.97
C GLU A 76 -12.71 3.32 6.17
N ARG A 77 -12.88 3.80 4.93
CA ARG A 77 -11.79 4.00 3.96
C ARG A 77 -10.58 4.76 4.51
N ASN A 78 -10.79 5.83 5.27
CA ASN A 78 -9.68 6.63 5.83
C ASN A 78 -8.88 5.84 6.86
N LYS A 79 -9.54 5.03 7.71
CA LYS A 79 -8.84 4.19 8.69
C LYS A 79 -8.04 3.08 8.00
N VAL A 80 -8.60 2.49 6.94
CA VAL A 80 -7.88 1.52 6.09
C VAL A 80 -6.67 2.18 5.44
N ARG A 81 -6.83 3.34 4.80
CA ARG A 81 -5.72 4.08 4.15
C ARG A 81 -4.60 4.44 5.12
N ASN A 82 -4.93 4.83 6.35
CA ASN A 82 -3.93 5.10 7.39
C ASN A 82 -3.20 3.84 7.85
N CYS A 83 -3.78 2.65 7.68
CA CYS A 83 -3.15 1.39 8.05
C CYS A 83 -2.27 0.79 6.95
N ILE A 84 -2.43 1.21 5.69
CA ILE A 84 -1.75 0.60 4.53
C ILE A 84 -0.75 1.55 3.89
N GLY A 85 0.41 1.03 3.54
CA GLY A 85 1.37 1.66 2.64
C GLY A 85 1.26 1.02 1.25
N MET A 86 1.44 1.80 0.19
CA MET A 86 1.38 1.28 -1.17
C MET A 86 2.61 1.69 -1.97
N VAL A 87 3.15 0.73 -2.71
CA VAL A 87 4.24 0.93 -3.67
C VAL A 87 3.73 0.42 -5.02
N PHE A 88 3.24 1.34 -5.85
CA PHE A 88 2.64 1.02 -7.15
C PHE A 88 3.68 0.59 -8.19
N GLN A 89 3.22 -0.03 -9.27
CA GLN A 89 4.06 -0.36 -10.43
C GLN A 89 4.59 0.92 -11.11
N ASP A 90 3.71 1.88 -11.38
CA ASP A 90 4.10 3.18 -11.95
C ASP A 90 4.56 4.14 -10.83
N PRO A 91 5.72 4.81 -10.99
CA PRO A 91 6.19 5.79 -10.02
C PRO A 91 5.19 6.94 -9.85
N SER A 92 4.93 7.30 -8.61
CA SER A 92 4.09 8.41 -8.20
C SER A 92 4.89 9.56 -7.57
N LEU A 93 6.22 9.51 -7.68
CA LEU A 93 7.15 10.56 -7.26
C LEU A 93 7.06 11.77 -8.20
N ASP A 94 7.19 12.97 -7.63
CA ASP A 94 7.44 14.17 -8.40
C ASP A 94 8.96 14.29 -8.67
N ASP A 95 9.32 14.14 -9.94
CA ASP A 95 10.70 14.20 -10.42
C ASP A 95 11.35 15.60 -10.24
N ARG A 96 10.54 16.67 -10.10
CA ARG A 96 11.01 18.04 -9.90
C ARG A 96 11.25 18.39 -8.43
N LEU A 97 10.83 17.52 -7.52
CA LEU A 97 11.09 17.65 -6.09
C LEU A 97 12.31 16.83 -5.68
N THR A 98 12.94 17.21 -4.57
CA THR A 98 13.93 16.38 -3.89
C THR A 98 13.28 15.16 -3.23
N ALA A 99 14.08 14.18 -2.85
CA ALA A 99 13.57 13.03 -2.10
C ALA A 99 12.91 13.44 -0.78
N LEU A 100 13.51 14.38 -0.06
CA LEU A 100 12.92 14.90 1.19
C LEU A 100 11.60 15.63 0.93
N GLU A 101 11.52 16.47 -0.11
CA GLU A 101 10.28 17.17 -0.45
C GLU A 101 9.16 16.21 -0.87
N ASN A 102 9.48 15.13 -1.59
CA ASN A 102 8.52 14.07 -1.92
C ASN A 102 7.93 13.43 -0.64
N LEU A 103 8.77 13.11 0.35
CA LEU A 103 8.30 12.57 1.63
C LEU A 103 7.47 13.59 2.40
N TYR A 104 7.90 14.85 2.44
CA TYR A 104 7.15 15.91 3.12
C TYR A 104 5.77 16.13 2.49
N PHE A 105 5.69 16.19 1.16
CA PHE A 105 4.44 16.29 0.44
C PHE A 105 3.50 15.11 0.77
N HIS A 106 4.03 13.89 0.78
CA HIS A 106 3.25 12.71 1.16
C HIS A 106 2.76 12.76 2.61
N GLY A 107 3.63 13.14 3.55
CA GLY A 107 3.28 13.24 4.97
C GLY A 107 2.17 14.26 5.26
N LEU A 108 2.11 15.34 4.49
CA LEU A 108 1.01 16.31 4.57
C LEU A 108 -0.33 15.69 4.18
N LEU A 109 -0.37 14.84 3.14
CA LEU A 109 -1.59 14.15 2.71
C LEU A 109 -2.12 13.17 3.78
N TYR A 110 -1.23 12.64 4.61
CA TYR A 110 -1.54 11.72 5.70
C TYR A 110 -1.68 12.42 7.06
N ASN A 111 -1.64 13.75 7.11
CA ASN A 111 -1.73 14.55 8.33
C ASN A 111 -0.67 14.17 9.39
N ILE A 112 0.54 13.79 8.97
CA ILE A 112 1.63 13.50 9.89
C ILE A 112 2.09 14.82 10.55
N PRO A 113 2.17 14.92 11.88
CA PRO A 113 2.68 16.12 12.56
C PRO A 113 4.09 16.48 12.07
N ARG A 114 4.38 17.78 11.90
CA ARG A 114 5.65 18.25 11.30
C ARG A 114 6.90 17.73 12.03
N VAL A 115 6.87 17.62 13.35
CA VAL A 115 7.98 17.11 14.16
C VAL A 115 8.23 15.64 13.82
N THR A 116 7.19 14.82 13.91
CA THR A 116 7.22 13.40 13.54
C THR A 116 7.63 13.19 12.08
N LEU A 117 7.11 14.01 11.15
CA LEU A 117 7.44 13.91 9.73
C LEU A 117 8.93 14.12 9.46
N LYS A 118 9.57 15.06 10.17
CA LYS A 118 11.00 15.30 10.04
C LYS A 118 11.81 14.09 10.48
N GLU A 119 11.54 13.58 11.68
CA GLU A 119 12.22 12.40 12.25
C GLU A 119 12.00 11.18 11.36
N ARG A 120 10.74 10.93 11.01
CA ARG A 120 10.34 9.79 10.22
C ARG A 120 10.90 9.82 8.80
N SER A 121 10.99 10.99 8.17
CA SER A 121 11.61 11.13 6.85
C SER A 121 13.08 10.70 6.87
N GLU A 122 13.83 11.06 7.91
CA GLU A 122 15.23 10.65 8.05
C GLU A 122 15.33 9.13 8.25
N GLU A 123 14.49 8.55 9.13
CA GLU A 123 14.44 7.10 9.37
C GLU A 123 14.18 6.30 8.09
N VAL A 124 13.13 6.64 7.33
CA VAL A 124 12.79 5.88 6.14
C VAL A 124 13.81 6.03 5.02
N LEU A 125 14.47 7.20 4.92
CA LEU A 125 15.57 7.41 3.96
C LEU A 125 16.80 6.61 4.32
N GLU A 126 17.09 6.44 5.61
CA GLU A 126 18.16 5.58 6.10
C GLU A 126 17.87 4.11 5.79
N MET A 127 16.66 3.63 6.10
CA MET A 127 16.22 2.25 5.82
C MET A 127 16.42 1.86 4.35
N VAL A 128 16.24 2.80 3.42
CA VAL A 128 16.36 2.54 1.97
C VAL A 128 17.68 3.04 1.37
N ASN A 129 18.67 3.38 2.19
CA ASN A 129 20.00 3.85 1.78
C ASN A 129 19.95 5.05 0.81
N LEU A 130 19.19 6.09 1.17
CA LEU A 130 19.06 7.35 0.40
C LEU A 130 19.41 8.61 1.19
N SER A 131 19.83 8.51 2.46
CA SER A 131 20.13 9.66 3.33
C SER A 131 21.12 10.66 2.73
N SER A 132 22.18 10.18 2.06
CA SER A 132 23.19 11.04 1.42
C SER A 132 22.66 11.81 0.20
N ARG A 133 21.55 11.35 -0.40
CA ARG A 133 20.93 11.92 -1.60
C ARG A 133 19.59 12.60 -1.30
N LYS A 134 19.22 12.79 -0.03
CA LYS A 134 17.90 13.31 0.38
C LYS A 134 17.55 14.69 -0.19
N LYS A 135 18.56 15.53 -0.45
CA LYS A 135 18.42 16.88 -1.03
C LYS A 135 18.63 16.93 -2.55
N SER A 136 18.86 15.79 -3.20
CA SER A 136 18.98 15.72 -4.66
C SER A 136 17.59 15.61 -5.30
N LEU A 137 17.41 16.24 -6.46
CA LEU A 137 16.20 16.13 -7.27
C LEU A 137 15.97 14.69 -7.73
N VAL A 138 14.73 14.22 -7.64
CA VAL A 138 14.36 12.84 -7.99
C VAL A 138 14.57 12.55 -9.48
N MET A 139 14.49 13.54 -10.38
CA MET A 139 14.85 13.36 -11.79
C MET A 139 16.30 12.87 -11.99
N THR A 140 17.19 13.07 -11.02
CA THR A 140 18.59 12.60 -11.06
C THR A 140 18.79 11.20 -10.46
N TYR A 141 17.70 10.54 -10.02
CA TYR A 141 17.73 9.20 -9.43
C TYR A 141 17.69 8.14 -10.53
N SER A 142 18.44 7.05 -10.33
CA SER A 142 18.24 5.84 -11.13
C SER A 142 16.87 5.22 -10.84
N GLY A 143 16.38 4.33 -11.72
CA GLY A 143 15.12 3.62 -11.49
C GLY A 143 15.09 2.88 -10.15
N GLY A 144 16.19 2.21 -9.77
CA GLY A 144 16.30 1.54 -8.47
C GLY A 144 16.29 2.51 -7.28
N MET A 145 16.84 3.71 -7.42
CA MET A 145 16.73 4.75 -6.39
C MET A 145 15.30 5.28 -6.27
N LYS A 146 14.60 5.49 -7.39
CA LYS A 146 13.19 5.89 -7.39
C LYS A 146 12.33 4.81 -6.71
N ARG A 147 12.57 3.53 -7.01
CA ARG A 147 11.88 2.41 -6.34
C ARG A 147 12.09 2.39 -4.83
N ARG A 148 13.33 2.61 -4.38
CA ARG A 148 13.65 2.70 -2.94
C ARG A 148 12.96 3.89 -2.28
N LEU A 149 12.88 5.04 -2.95
CA LEU A 149 12.15 6.20 -2.44
C LEU A 149 10.64 5.95 -2.35
N GLU A 150 10.04 5.23 -3.29
CA GLU A 150 8.63 4.80 -3.22
C GLU A 150 8.37 3.88 -2.01
N ILE A 151 9.29 2.96 -1.70
CA ILE A 151 9.22 2.14 -0.48
C ILE A 151 9.29 3.03 0.77
N ALA A 152 10.24 3.95 0.83
CA ALA A 152 10.37 4.88 1.96
C ALA A 152 9.10 5.72 2.16
N ARG A 153 8.52 6.21 1.06
CA ARG A 153 7.24 6.93 1.06
C ARG A 153 6.11 6.06 1.59
N GLY A 154 5.97 4.82 1.12
CA GLY A 154 4.95 3.88 1.58
C GLY A 154 5.05 3.56 3.08
N LEU A 155 6.26 3.61 3.66
CA LEU A 155 6.54 3.37 5.08
C LEU A 155 6.40 4.62 5.97
N LEU A 156 6.19 5.80 5.39
CA LEU A 156 6.32 7.08 6.07
C LEU A 156 5.30 7.26 7.20
N HIS A 157 4.05 6.82 7.01
CA HIS A 157 2.96 6.99 7.99
C HIS A 157 2.75 5.79 8.93
N TYR A 158 3.78 4.95 9.13
CA TYR A 158 3.73 3.75 9.97
C TYR A 158 2.59 2.78 9.62
N PRO A 159 2.50 2.35 8.35
CA PRO A 159 1.48 1.37 7.98
C PRO A 159 1.73 0.04 8.70
N LYS A 160 0.66 -0.71 8.98
CA LYS A 160 0.77 -2.11 9.43
C LYS A 160 0.86 -3.11 8.27
N ILE A 161 0.40 -2.70 7.08
CA ILE A 161 0.46 -3.53 5.86
C ILE A 161 1.15 -2.73 4.76
N LEU A 162 2.16 -3.31 4.11
CA LEU A 162 2.78 -2.74 2.91
C LEU A 162 2.38 -3.55 1.67
N PHE A 163 1.64 -2.92 0.75
CA PHE A 163 1.33 -3.51 -0.54
C PHE A 163 2.41 -3.17 -1.57
N LEU A 164 2.92 -4.20 -2.23
CA LEU A 164 3.91 -4.09 -3.31
C LEU A 164 3.27 -4.59 -4.60
N ASP A 165 2.90 -3.68 -5.50
CA ASP A 165 2.42 -4.06 -6.83
C ASP A 165 3.62 -4.20 -7.79
N GLU A 166 3.79 -5.41 -8.33
CA GLU A 166 4.89 -5.85 -9.22
C GLU A 166 6.27 -5.22 -8.95
N PRO A 167 6.92 -5.46 -7.79
CA PRO A 167 8.13 -4.75 -7.38
C PRO A 167 9.41 -5.05 -8.17
N THR A 168 9.40 -5.98 -9.13
CA THR A 168 10.61 -6.56 -9.75
C THR A 168 10.67 -6.49 -11.27
N LYS A 169 9.81 -5.68 -11.93
CA LYS A 169 9.98 -5.39 -13.37
C LYS A 169 11.07 -4.36 -13.62
#